data_AF-A0A831M5V2-F1
#
_entry.id   AF-A0A831M5V2-F1
#
_cell.length_a   1.000
_cell.length_b   1.000
_cell.length_c   1.000
_cell.angle_alpha   90.00
_cell.angle_beta   90.00
_cell.angle_gamma   90.00
#
_symmetry.space_group_name_H-M   'P 1'
#
loop_
_entity.id
_entity.type
_entity.pdbx_description
1 polymer ?
#
loop_
_entity_poly.entity_id
_entity_poly.type
_entity_poly.pdbx_seq_one_letter_code
_entity_poly.pdbx_strand_id
1 'polypeptide(L)'
;MWPHNYTPLADSLALSSLVAALPIFVLLVMIGILRKPAWMAALSGLSGALIVALFVYQMPAGTVASAVTYGACFGLFPIGWIVYWAIVLYRITVETGNFEIIKDSIGGLTEDRRLQAMLIAFALGAFIEGAAGFGTPVAVAAAMLTGLGFSPFYAAAICLLANTAPVAFGSIGIPVVTLAGITGLPMNELSAWVGRICAPVSVFVPAYLVMVMGGFRALKGVIPAAALCGVAFAGT
;
A
#
# COMPACT_ATOMS: atom_id res chain seq x y z
N MET A 1 0.64 -19.88 23.45
CA MET A 1 0.78 -19.79 21.99
C MET A 1 0.34 -21.11 21.38
N TRP A 2 -0.41 -21.08 20.29
CA TRP A 2 -0.77 -22.29 19.53
C TRP A 2 0.42 -22.73 18.67
N PRO A 3 0.77 -24.02 18.59
CA PRO A 3 1.88 -24.48 17.76
C PRO A 3 1.57 -24.32 16.27
N HIS A 4 2.50 -23.73 15.51
CA HIS A 4 2.34 -23.56 14.07
C HIS A 4 2.72 -24.86 13.34
N ASN A 5 1.73 -25.59 12.85
CA ASN A 5 1.96 -26.71 11.93
C ASN A 5 2.01 -26.18 10.49
N TYR A 6 3.16 -26.29 9.82
CA TYR A 6 3.32 -25.80 8.44
C TYR A 6 2.86 -26.81 7.37
N THR A 7 2.62 -28.06 7.73
CA THR A 7 2.21 -29.14 6.81
C THR A 7 0.96 -29.89 7.29
N PRO A 8 -0.16 -29.21 7.61
CA PRO A 8 -1.39 -29.87 8.05
C PRO A 8 -2.03 -30.78 6.98
N LEU A 9 -1.66 -30.62 5.70
CA LEU A 9 -2.23 -31.38 4.58
C LEU A 9 -1.19 -32.30 3.94
N ALA A 10 -1.37 -33.61 4.15
CA ALA A 10 -0.61 -34.68 3.49
C ALA A 10 0.91 -34.51 3.56
N ASP A 11 1.42 -33.92 4.65
CA ASP A 11 2.83 -33.57 4.85
C ASP A 11 3.45 -32.73 3.70
N SER A 12 2.61 -32.06 2.92
CA SER A 12 3.02 -31.27 1.75
C SER A 12 2.97 -29.78 2.06
N LEU A 13 4.14 -29.14 1.99
CA LEU A 13 4.30 -27.69 2.11
C LEU A 13 3.51 -26.94 1.03
N ALA A 14 3.52 -27.44 -0.21
CA ALA A 14 2.87 -26.79 -1.33
C ALA A 14 1.35 -26.79 -1.19
N LEU A 15 0.75 -27.95 -0.85
CA LEU A 15 -0.70 -28.05 -0.64
C LEU A 15 -1.16 -27.23 0.56
N SER A 16 -0.41 -27.30 1.66
CA SER A 16 -0.70 -26.53 2.86
C SER A 16 -0.63 -25.02 2.60
N SER A 17 0.35 -24.58 1.81
CA SER A 17 0.50 -23.17 1.42
C SER A 17 -0.62 -22.68 0.50
N LEU A 18 -1.08 -23.51 -0.45
CA LEU A 18 -2.22 -23.17 -1.31
C LEU A 18 -3.52 -22.98 -0.52
N VAL A 19 -3.77 -23.86 0.45
CA VAL A 19 -4.95 -23.76 1.31
C VAL A 19 -4.83 -22.58 2.30
N ALA A 20 -3.65 -22.34 2.85
CA ALA A 20 -3.39 -21.15 3.68
C ALA A 20 -3.57 -19.83 2.91
N ALA A 21 -3.34 -19.82 1.59
CA ALA A 21 -3.53 -18.66 0.73
C ALA A 21 -5.00 -18.41 0.33
N LEU A 22 -5.93 -19.33 0.64
CA LEU A 22 -7.35 -19.21 0.27
C LEU A 22 -7.98 -17.85 0.67
N PRO A 23 -7.77 -17.30 1.89
CA PRO A 23 -8.35 -16.01 2.27
C PRO A 23 -7.89 -14.86 1.38
N ILE A 24 -6.64 -14.91 0.91
CA ILE A 24 -6.05 -13.91 0.00
C ILE A 24 -6.72 -14.01 -1.36
N PHE A 25 -6.87 -15.21 -1.90
CA PHE A 25 -7.58 -15.41 -3.17
C PHE A 25 -9.04 -14.96 -3.10
N VAL A 26 -9.75 -15.26 -2.00
CA VAL A 26 -11.12 -14.79 -1.79
C VAL A 26 -11.18 -13.26 -1.85
N LEU A 27 -10.27 -12.58 -1.17
CA LEU A 27 -10.21 -11.12 -1.16
C LEU A 27 -9.91 -10.55 -2.56
N LEU A 28 -8.90 -11.09 -3.25
CA LEU A 28 -8.51 -10.65 -4.60
C LEU A 28 -9.62 -10.88 -5.63
N VAL A 29 -10.31 -12.02 -5.57
CA VAL A 29 -11.44 -12.32 -6.46
C VAL A 29 -12.61 -11.38 -6.18
N MET A 30 -12.94 -11.14 -4.90
CA MET A 30 -14.03 -10.25 -4.51
C MET A 30 -13.82 -8.82 -4.99
N ILE A 31 -12.60 -8.28 -4.87
CA ILE A 31 -12.28 -6.90 -5.26
C ILE A 31 -12.00 -6.80 -6.77
N GLY A 32 -11.11 -7.65 -7.30
CA GLY A 32 -10.62 -7.53 -8.67
C GLY A 32 -11.60 -8.03 -9.72
N ILE A 33 -12.25 -9.18 -9.47
CA ILE A 33 -13.11 -9.84 -10.46
C ILE A 33 -14.58 -9.45 -10.21
N LEU A 34 -15.07 -9.68 -8.99
CA LEU A 34 -16.48 -9.45 -8.64
C LEU A 34 -16.80 -7.99 -8.33
N ARG A 35 -15.76 -7.13 -8.20
CA ARG A 35 -15.86 -5.68 -7.95
C ARG A 35 -16.80 -5.34 -6.79
N LYS A 36 -16.77 -6.16 -5.74
CA LYS A 36 -17.58 -5.96 -4.54
C LYS A 36 -16.94 -4.89 -3.65
N PRO A 37 -17.76 -4.18 -2.84
CA PRO A 37 -17.26 -3.24 -1.86
C PRO A 37 -16.20 -3.86 -0.94
N ALA A 38 -15.18 -3.07 -0.58
CA ALA A 38 -14.04 -3.53 0.23
C ALA A 38 -14.47 -4.19 1.56
N TRP A 39 -15.53 -3.68 2.20
CA TRP A 39 -16.06 -4.26 3.44
C TRP A 39 -16.62 -5.68 3.25
N MET A 40 -17.26 -5.97 2.10
CA MET A 40 -17.73 -7.32 1.79
C MET A 40 -16.56 -8.26 1.53
N ALA A 41 -15.56 -7.79 0.77
CA ALA A 41 -14.35 -8.58 0.49
C ALA A 41 -13.58 -8.93 1.78
N ALA A 42 -13.46 -7.98 2.71
CA ALA A 42 -12.83 -8.20 4.00
C ALA A 42 -13.58 -9.25 4.85
N LEU A 43 -14.92 -9.18 4.92
CA LEU A 43 -15.73 -10.16 5.65
C LEU A 43 -15.67 -11.56 5.01
N SER A 44 -15.65 -11.65 3.67
CA SER A 44 -15.48 -12.92 2.97
C SER A 44 -14.07 -13.50 3.18
N GLY A 45 -13.03 -12.67 3.15
CA GLY A 45 -11.66 -13.08 3.49
C GLY A 45 -11.56 -13.60 4.92
N LEU A 46 -12.16 -12.90 5.89
CA LEU A 46 -12.24 -13.33 7.29
C LEU A 46 -12.95 -14.69 7.41
N SER A 47 -14.06 -14.86 6.69
CA SER A 47 -14.81 -16.13 6.66
C SER A 47 -13.95 -17.26 6.08
N GLY A 48 -13.21 -17.01 4.99
CA GLY A 48 -12.23 -17.94 4.44
C GLY A 48 -11.14 -18.32 5.45
N ALA A 49 -10.61 -17.33 6.17
CA ALA A 49 -9.58 -17.56 7.20
C ALA A 49 -10.12 -18.39 8.36
N LEU A 50 -11.37 -18.14 8.80
CA LEU A 50 -12.05 -18.91 9.84
C LEU A 50 -12.22 -20.38 9.43
N ILE A 51 -12.65 -20.61 8.19
CA ILE A 51 -12.84 -21.98 7.66
C ILE A 51 -11.50 -22.71 7.65
N VAL A 52 -10.43 -22.09 7.14
CA VAL A 52 -9.09 -22.70 7.11
C VAL A 52 -8.58 -22.96 8.53
N ALA A 53 -8.70 -21.99 9.44
CA ALA A 53 -8.22 -22.13 10.82
C ALA A 53 -8.92 -23.26 11.59
N LEU A 54 -10.25 -23.34 11.49
CA LEU A 54 -11.05 -24.33 12.23
C LEU A 54 -10.98 -25.72 11.61
N PHE A 55 -11.09 -25.84 10.28
CA PHE A 55 -11.25 -27.15 9.64
C PHE A 55 -9.95 -27.74 9.11
N VAL A 56 -8.98 -26.92 8.70
CA VAL A 56 -7.70 -27.41 8.15
C VAL A 56 -6.64 -27.48 9.23
N TYR A 57 -6.48 -26.39 9.98
CA TYR A 57 -5.46 -26.30 11.05
C TYR A 57 -5.97 -26.79 12.41
N GLN A 58 -7.27 -27.11 12.52
CA GLN A 58 -7.90 -27.63 13.74
C GLN A 58 -7.59 -26.77 14.98
N MET A 59 -7.53 -25.44 14.78
CA MET A 59 -7.29 -24.50 15.86
C MET A 59 -8.46 -24.50 16.85
N PRO A 60 -8.21 -24.46 18.18
CA PRO A 60 -9.26 -24.36 19.17
C PRO A 60 -10.08 -23.09 18.95
N ALA A 61 -11.40 -23.22 19.01
CA ALA A 61 -12.32 -22.10 18.76
C ALA A 61 -12.04 -20.88 19.65
N GLY A 62 -11.61 -21.09 20.90
CA GLY A 62 -11.19 -20.02 21.80
C GLY A 62 -10.01 -19.21 21.27
N THR A 63 -8.98 -19.88 20.74
CA THR A 63 -7.81 -19.22 20.14
C THR A 63 -8.17 -18.49 18.85
N VAL A 64 -9.04 -19.09 18.03
CA VAL A 64 -9.56 -18.43 16.81
C VAL A 64 -10.33 -17.16 17.17
N ALA A 65 -11.23 -17.20 18.15
CA ALA A 65 -11.96 -16.03 18.62
C ALA A 65 -11.02 -14.94 19.17
N SER A 66 -9.99 -15.32 19.93
CA SER A 66 -8.96 -14.37 20.38
C SER A 66 -8.22 -13.73 19.22
N ALA A 67 -7.85 -14.50 18.19
CA ALA A 67 -7.14 -13.97 17.01
C ALA A 67 -8.01 -13.00 16.20
N VAL A 68 -9.29 -13.32 15.97
CA VAL A 68 -10.25 -12.43 15.31
C VAL A 68 -10.41 -11.13 16.10
N THR A 69 -10.59 -11.23 17.42
CA THR A 69 -10.77 -10.06 18.29
C THR A 69 -9.52 -9.19 18.31
N TYR A 70 -8.33 -9.81 18.39
CA TYR A 70 -7.06 -9.11 18.31
C TYR A 70 -6.90 -8.36 16.98
N GLY A 71 -7.21 -9.02 15.84
CA GLY A 71 -7.19 -8.38 14.53
C GLY A 71 -8.18 -7.22 14.40
N ALA A 72 -9.40 -7.38 14.93
CA ALA A 72 -10.40 -6.31 14.95
C ALA A 72 -9.95 -5.11 15.80
N CYS A 73 -9.42 -5.35 17.00
CA CYS A 73 -8.86 -4.30 17.85
C CYS A 73 -7.66 -3.61 17.18
N PHE A 74 -6.78 -4.36 16.53
CA PHE A 74 -5.62 -3.82 15.81
C PHE A 74 -6.04 -2.94 14.63
N GLY A 75 -7.09 -3.32 13.90
CA GLY A 75 -7.67 -2.49 12.84
C GLY A 75 -8.34 -1.22 13.38
N LEU A 76 -9.11 -1.32 14.46
CA LEU A 76 -9.85 -0.19 15.02
C LEU A 76 -8.96 0.84 15.73
N PHE A 77 -8.04 0.37 16.58
CA PHE A 77 -7.18 1.26 17.36
C PHE A 77 -5.97 1.72 16.53
N PRO A 78 -4.90 0.92 16.32
CA PRO A 78 -3.73 1.37 15.57
C PRO A 78 -4.04 2.02 14.22
N ILE A 79 -4.76 1.31 13.35
CA ILE A 79 -4.99 1.77 11.97
C ILE A 79 -6.03 2.90 11.95
N GLY A 80 -7.18 2.68 12.59
CA GLY A 80 -8.25 3.68 12.67
C GLY A 80 -7.79 5.00 13.29
N TRP A 81 -6.93 4.95 14.31
CA TRP A 81 -6.37 6.14 14.95
C TRP A 81 -5.46 6.95 14.02
N ILE A 82 -4.59 6.28 13.26
CA ILE A 82 -3.72 6.93 12.26
C ILE A 82 -4.58 7.62 11.19
N VAL A 83 -5.55 6.89 10.62
CA VAL A 83 -6.42 7.43 9.57
C VAL A 83 -7.25 8.60 10.07
N TYR A 84 -7.79 8.52 11.29
CA TYR A 84 -8.54 9.61 11.91
C TYR A 84 -7.69 10.88 12.02
N TRP A 85 -6.51 10.80 12.62
CA TRP A 85 -5.61 11.96 12.77
C TRP A 85 -5.11 12.49 11.43
N ALA A 86 -4.85 11.62 10.45
CA ALA A 86 -4.48 12.03 9.11
C ALA A 86 -5.59 12.85 8.43
N ILE A 87 -6.86 12.43 8.55
CA ILE A 87 -8.00 13.18 8.01
C ILE A 87 -8.20 14.50 8.76
N VAL A 88 -8.03 14.52 10.09
CA VAL A 88 -8.11 15.74 10.90
C VAL A 88 -7.05 16.75 10.45
N LEU A 89 -5.78 16.33 10.35
CA LEU A 89 -4.69 17.18 9.87
C LEU A 89 -4.95 17.68 8.45
N TYR A 90 -5.40 16.80 7.55
CA TYR A 90 -5.79 17.19 6.20
C TYR A 90 -6.88 18.28 6.23
N ARG A 91 -7.96 18.10 6.98
CA ARG A 91 -9.01 19.13 7.09
C ARG A 91 -8.49 20.45 7.65
N ILE A 92 -7.63 20.41 8.67
CA ILE A 92 -6.99 21.62 9.20
C ILE A 92 -6.20 22.33 8.10
N THR A 93 -5.39 21.60 7.31
CA THR A 93 -4.61 22.22 6.22
C THR A 93 -5.50 22.81 5.11
N VAL A 94 -6.65 22.20 4.83
CA VAL A 94 -7.62 22.71 3.85
C VAL A 94 -8.35 23.95 4.40
N GLU A 95 -8.88 23.90 5.62
CA GLU A 95 -9.62 25.00 6.24
C GLU A 95 -8.74 26.23 6.53
N THR A 96 -7.46 26.02 6.85
CA THR A 96 -6.48 27.12 7.05
C THR A 96 -5.96 27.72 5.75
N GLY A 97 -6.32 27.16 4.59
CA GLY A 97 -5.80 27.60 3.28
C GLY A 97 -4.34 27.22 3.00
N ASN A 98 -3.65 26.59 3.96
CA ASN A 98 -2.26 26.16 3.82
C ASN A 98 -2.07 25.08 2.75
N PHE A 99 -3.10 24.29 2.48
CA PHE A 99 -3.06 23.30 1.40
C PHE A 99 -2.84 23.95 0.02
N GLU A 100 -3.44 25.12 -0.23
CA GLU A 100 -3.24 25.85 -1.49
C GLU A 100 -1.79 26.33 -1.62
N ILE A 101 -1.18 26.79 -0.52
CA ILE A 101 0.22 27.19 -0.49
C ILE A 101 1.14 26.01 -0.84
N ILE A 102 0.88 24.83 -0.28
CA ILE A 102 1.65 23.61 -0.59
C ILE A 102 1.45 23.21 -2.06
N LYS A 103 0.20 23.23 -2.54
CA LYS A 103 -0.15 22.90 -3.92
C LYS A 103 0.54 23.85 -4.92
N ASP A 104 0.52 25.15 -4.66
CA ASP A 104 1.12 26.15 -5.54
C ASP A 104 2.65 26.13 -5.48
N SER A 105 3.22 25.88 -4.29
CA SER A 105 4.68 25.74 -4.14
C SER A 105 5.22 24.54 -4.92
N ILE A 106 4.52 23.41 -4.92
CA ILE A 106 4.94 22.19 -5.62
C ILE A 106 4.54 22.25 -7.10
N GLY A 107 3.36 22.77 -7.40
CA GLY A 107 2.86 22.96 -8.76
C GLY A 107 3.65 23.99 -9.56
N GLY A 108 4.20 25.00 -8.89
CA GLY A 108 5.05 26.04 -9.51
C GLY A 108 6.49 25.61 -9.81
N LEU A 109 6.93 24.42 -9.38
CA LEU A 109 8.29 23.93 -9.65
C LEU A 109 8.52 23.61 -11.12
N THR A 110 7.46 23.24 -11.85
CA THR A 110 7.58 22.87 -13.27
C THR A 110 6.24 23.02 -13.98
N GLU A 111 6.29 23.52 -15.21
CA GLU A 111 5.13 23.55 -16.11
C GLU A 111 4.94 22.21 -16.87
N ASP A 112 5.92 21.30 -16.81
CA ASP A 112 5.80 19.99 -17.45
C ASP A 112 4.93 19.05 -16.62
N ARG A 113 3.72 18.78 -17.11
CA ARG A 113 2.75 17.87 -16.48
C ARG A 113 3.33 16.50 -16.13
N ARG A 114 4.31 15.99 -16.89
CA ARG A 114 4.96 14.68 -16.62
C ARG A 114 5.84 14.75 -15.39
N LEU A 115 6.66 15.80 -15.29
CA LEU A 115 7.53 16.04 -14.13
C LEU A 115 6.68 16.34 -12.90
N GLN A 116 5.63 17.14 -13.04
CA GLN A 116 4.68 17.47 -11.98
C GLN A 116 3.99 16.22 -11.42
N ALA A 117 3.55 15.30 -12.29
CA ALA A 117 2.99 14.03 -11.87
C ALA A 117 4.01 13.15 -11.13
N MET A 118 5.27 13.08 -11.57
CA MET A 118 6.31 12.34 -10.83
C MET A 118 6.60 12.97 -9.46
N LEU A 119 6.67 14.30 -9.37
CA LEU A 119 6.89 15.01 -8.11
C LEU A 119 5.77 14.75 -7.10
N ILE A 120 4.51 14.82 -7.55
CA ILE A 120 3.35 14.73 -6.66
C ILE A 120 2.91 13.28 -6.44
N ALA A 121 2.63 12.53 -7.51
CA ALA A 121 2.10 11.18 -7.40
C ALA A 121 3.14 10.19 -6.84
N PHE A 122 4.41 10.34 -7.21
CA PHE A 122 5.47 9.41 -6.79
C PHE A 122 6.28 9.96 -5.61
N ALA A 123 7.00 11.08 -5.75
CA ALA A 123 7.94 11.51 -4.71
C ALA A 123 7.23 11.98 -3.42
N LEU A 124 6.29 12.93 -3.53
CA LEU A 124 5.49 13.37 -2.40
C LEU A 124 4.59 12.26 -1.88
N GLY A 125 3.96 11.49 -2.77
CA GLY A 125 3.16 10.32 -2.41
C GLY A 125 3.94 9.32 -1.56
N ALA A 126 5.16 8.96 -1.99
CA ALA A 126 6.03 8.05 -1.26
C ALA A 126 6.46 8.60 0.11
N PHE A 127 6.77 9.89 0.20
CA PHE A 127 7.07 10.55 1.46
C PHE A 127 5.91 10.50 2.45
N ILE A 128 4.69 10.83 1.99
CA ILE A 128 3.49 10.75 2.83
C ILE A 128 3.17 9.29 3.17
N GLU A 129 3.41 8.32 2.28
CA GLU A 129 3.21 6.88 2.56
C GLU A 129 4.11 6.44 3.71
N GLY A 130 5.40 6.82 3.67
CA GLY A 130 6.34 6.53 4.75
C GLY A 130 5.88 7.11 6.10
N ALA A 131 5.27 8.29 6.13
CA ALA A 131 4.82 8.93 7.36
C ALA A 131 3.45 8.43 7.87
N ALA A 132 2.45 8.33 6.97
CA ALA A 132 1.05 8.06 7.31
C ALA A 132 0.62 6.64 6.92
N GLY A 133 0.88 6.25 5.67
CA GLY A 133 0.45 4.99 5.07
C GLY A 133 -1.06 4.83 4.85
N PHE A 134 -1.49 3.58 4.63
CA PHE A 134 -2.90 3.16 4.49
C PHE A 134 -3.70 3.88 3.38
N GLY A 135 -3.04 4.27 2.29
CA GLY A 135 -3.69 4.89 1.13
C GLY A 135 -4.04 6.38 1.30
N THR A 136 -3.76 6.97 2.46
CA THR A 136 -3.78 8.42 2.69
C THR A 136 -3.02 9.21 1.62
N PRO A 137 -1.80 8.80 1.21
CA PRO A 137 -1.01 9.57 0.25
C PRO A 137 -1.66 9.66 -1.12
N VAL A 138 -2.27 8.57 -1.57
CA VAL A 138 -2.98 8.52 -2.85
C VAL A 138 -4.10 9.53 -2.85
N ALA A 139 -4.87 9.64 -1.77
CA ALA A 139 -5.96 10.60 -1.65
C ALA A 139 -5.44 12.05 -1.70
N VAL A 140 -4.39 12.36 -0.93
CA VAL A 140 -3.80 13.71 -0.88
C VAL A 140 -3.18 14.10 -2.23
N ALA A 141 -2.33 13.24 -2.80
CA ALA A 141 -1.67 13.50 -4.07
C ALA A 141 -2.67 13.61 -5.23
N ALA A 142 -3.73 12.78 -5.25
CA ALA A 142 -4.78 12.87 -6.25
C ALA A 142 -5.57 14.19 -6.15
N ALA A 143 -5.88 14.64 -4.93
CA ALA A 143 -6.54 15.93 -4.71
C ALA A 143 -5.67 17.09 -5.20
N MET A 144 -4.37 17.07 -4.91
CA MET A 144 -3.42 18.09 -5.39
C MET A 144 -3.33 18.13 -6.92
N LEU A 145 -3.17 16.98 -7.57
CA LEU A 145 -3.13 16.90 -9.04
C LEU A 145 -4.45 17.35 -9.66
N THR A 146 -5.58 17.01 -9.04
CA THR A 146 -6.89 17.49 -9.48
C THR A 146 -6.97 19.02 -9.40
N GLY A 147 -6.50 19.61 -8.30
CA GLY A 147 -6.43 21.06 -8.12
C GLY A 147 -5.48 21.78 -9.09
N LEU A 148 -4.57 21.04 -9.72
CA LEU A 148 -3.65 21.51 -10.76
C LEU A 148 -4.18 21.26 -12.20
N GLY A 149 -5.43 20.81 -12.34
CA GLY A 149 -6.12 20.65 -13.61
C GLY A 149 -6.02 19.27 -14.26
N PHE A 150 -5.58 18.24 -13.52
CA PHE A 150 -5.74 16.85 -13.94
C PHE A 150 -7.19 16.41 -13.72
N SER A 151 -7.70 15.49 -14.55
CA SER A 151 -9.04 14.95 -14.30
C SER A 151 -9.03 14.09 -13.01
N PRO A 152 -10.05 14.17 -12.15
CA PRO A 152 -10.02 13.50 -10.83
C PRO A 152 -9.78 11.99 -10.91
N PHE A 153 -10.46 11.32 -11.85
CA PHE A 153 -10.31 9.88 -12.03
C PHE A 153 -8.91 9.51 -12.49
N TYR A 154 -8.35 10.29 -13.42
CA TYR A 154 -7.00 10.06 -13.92
C TYR A 154 -5.93 10.34 -12.85
N ALA A 155 -6.08 11.42 -12.08
CA ALA A 155 -5.20 11.75 -10.97
C ALA A 155 -5.17 10.61 -9.93
N ALA A 156 -6.35 10.09 -9.55
CA ALA A 156 -6.44 8.95 -8.66
C ALA A 156 -5.74 7.71 -9.25
N ALA A 157 -5.94 7.42 -10.55
CA ALA A 157 -5.33 6.26 -11.20
C ALA A 157 -3.79 6.33 -11.24
N ILE A 158 -3.21 7.50 -11.59
CA ILE A 158 -1.75 7.65 -11.62
C ILE A 158 -1.14 7.66 -10.22
N CYS A 159 -1.83 8.19 -9.21
CA CYS A 159 -1.40 8.09 -7.81
C CYS A 159 -1.46 6.66 -7.28
N LEU A 160 -2.49 5.88 -7.62
CA LEU A 160 -2.57 4.46 -7.26
C LEU A 160 -1.41 3.66 -7.88
N LEU A 161 -1.10 3.94 -9.15
CA LEU A 161 0.01 3.30 -9.85
C LEU A 161 1.36 3.68 -9.23
N ALA A 162 1.56 4.96 -8.91
CA ALA A 162 2.79 5.45 -8.29
C ALA A 162 3.04 4.85 -6.91
N ASN A 163 1.97 4.58 -6.14
CA ASN A 163 2.08 4.06 -4.78
C ASN A 163 2.39 2.56 -4.70
N THR A 164 2.79 1.91 -5.80
CA THR A 164 3.04 0.45 -5.81
C THR A 164 4.24 0.05 -4.96
N ALA A 165 5.33 0.83 -4.97
CA ALA A 165 6.57 0.49 -4.28
C ALA A 165 6.66 1.00 -2.83
N PRO A 166 6.19 2.21 -2.49
CA PRO A 166 6.38 2.78 -1.15
C PRO A 166 5.62 2.06 -0.02
N VAL A 167 4.53 1.37 -0.34
CA VAL A 167 3.59 0.78 0.64
C VAL A 167 4.25 -0.21 1.60
N ALA A 168 5.30 -0.93 1.16
CA ALA A 168 6.02 -1.86 2.02
C ALA A 168 6.70 -1.16 3.21
N PHE A 169 7.02 0.13 3.08
CA PHE A 169 7.68 0.96 4.09
C PHE A 169 6.71 1.92 4.78
N GLY A 170 5.42 1.83 4.46
CA GLY A 170 4.40 2.77 4.93
C GLY A 170 4.25 2.79 6.45
N SER A 171 3.75 3.92 6.97
CA SER A 171 3.49 4.13 8.39
C SER A 171 4.70 3.81 9.29
N ILE A 172 5.88 4.30 8.93
CA ILE A 172 7.13 4.07 9.68
C ILE A 172 7.46 2.56 9.78
N GLY A 173 7.22 1.83 8.68
CA GLY A 173 7.56 0.41 8.58
C GLY A 173 6.63 -0.55 9.33
N ILE A 174 5.42 -0.13 9.72
CA ILE A 174 4.43 -1.01 10.38
C ILE A 174 4.24 -2.35 9.63
N PRO A 175 4.12 -2.41 8.29
CA PRO A 175 3.98 -3.70 7.60
C PRO A 175 5.14 -4.67 7.89
N VAL A 176 6.37 -4.17 7.89
CA VAL A 176 7.57 -4.97 8.18
C VAL A 176 7.62 -5.34 9.66
N VAL A 177 7.30 -4.41 10.55
CA VAL A 177 7.30 -4.63 12.00
C VAL A 177 6.25 -5.66 12.41
N THR A 178 5.03 -5.54 11.88
CA THR A 178 3.95 -6.51 12.10
C THR A 178 4.34 -7.88 11.55
N LEU A 179 4.92 -7.95 10.34
CA LEU A 179 5.34 -9.21 9.74
C LEU A 179 6.46 -9.90 10.57
N ALA A 180 7.44 -9.15 11.04
CA ALA A 180 8.48 -9.67 11.94
C ALA A 180 7.86 -10.17 13.25
N GLY A 181 6.91 -9.43 13.83
CA GLY A 181 6.23 -9.80 15.07
C GLY A 181 5.41 -11.09 14.97
N ILE A 182 4.73 -11.34 13.85
CA ILE A 182 3.91 -12.56 13.66
C ILE A 182 4.73 -13.78 13.23
N THR A 183 5.82 -13.59 12.50
CA THR A 183 6.66 -14.70 11.99
C THR A 183 7.80 -15.07 12.92
N GLY A 184 8.22 -14.16 13.80
CA GLY A 184 9.43 -14.31 14.62
C GLY A 184 10.73 -14.17 13.83
N LEU A 185 10.68 -13.72 12.57
CA LEU A 185 11.86 -13.52 11.73
C LEU A 185 12.66 -12.27 12.18
N PRO A 186 13.99 -12.29 12.04
CA PRO A 186 14.83 -11.14 12.38
C PRO A 186 14.49 -9.94 11.51
N MET A 187 14.18 -8.81 12.15
CA MET A 187 13.77 -7.56 11.50
C MET A 187 14.76 -7.13 10.41
N ASN A 188 16.06 -7.20 10.69
CA ASN A 188 17.10 -6.73 9.76
C ASN A 188 17.10 -7.54 8.46
N GLU A 189 17.00 -8.87 8.55
CA GLU A 189 16.96 -9.71 7.36
C GLU A 189 15.67 -9.49 6.57
N LEU A 190 14.53 -9.40 7.27
CA LEU A 190 13.23 -9.15 6.65
C LEU A 190 13.23 -7.82 5.88
N SER A 191 13.67 -6.73 6.52
CA SER A 191 13.81 -5.41 5.90
C SER A 191 14.73 -5.46 4.68
N ALA A 192 15.87 -6.15 4.78
CA ALA A 192 16.82 -6.25 3.67
C ALA A 192 16.25 -7.03 2.48
N TRP A 193 15.47 -8.09 2.72
CA TRP A 193 14.78 -8.83 1.65
C TRP A 193 13.67 -8.02 1.01
N VAL A 194 12.86 -7.31 1.80
CA VAL A 194 11.83 -6.39 1.29
C VAL A 194 12.47 -5.32 0.40
N GLY A 195 13.55 -4.68 0.87
CA GLY A 195 14.31 -3.71 0.08
C GLY A 195 14.81 -4.26 -1.25
N ARG A 196 15.38 -5.47 -1.27
CA ARG A 196 15.87 -6.12 -2.51
C ARG A 196 14.76 -6.42 -3.52
N ILE A 197 13.56 -6.76 -3.04
CA ILE A 197 12.41 -7.05 -3.90
C ILE A 197 11.78 -5.75 -4.41
N CYS A 198 11.66 -4.73 -3.56
CA CYS A 198 11.04 -3.46 -3.89
C CYS A 198 11.94 -2.57 -4.77
N ALA A 199 13.25 -2.52 -4.52
CA ALA A 199 14.16 -1.60 -5.20
C ALA A 199 14.12 -1.69 -6.73
N PRO A 200 14.15 -2.88 -7.38
CA PRO A 200 14.01 -2.97 -8.82
C PRO A 200 12.68 -2.38 -9.31
N VAL A 201 11.57 -2.69 -8.63
CA VAL A 201 10.24 -2.21 -9.00
C VAL A 201 10.19 -0.67 -8.89
N SER A 202 10.73 -0.10 -7.81
CA SER A 202 10.78 1.34 -7.59
C SER A 202 11.51 2.11 -8.70
N VAL A 203 12.56 1.54 -9.29
CA VAL A 203 13.27 2.15 -10.42
C VAL A 203 12.38 2.28 -11.66
N PHE A 204 11.52 1.29 -11.90
CA PHE A 204 10.64 1.27 -13.07
C PHE A 204 9.36 2.09 -12.90
N VAL A 205 8.85 2.24 -11.67
CA VAL A 205 7.55 2.88 -11.41
C VAL A 205 7.44 4.30 -11.99
N PRO A 206 8.41 5.23 -11.81
CA PRO A 206 8.31 6.58 -12.40
C PRO A 206 8.28 6.56 -13.94
N ALA A 207 9.08 5.70 -14.56
CA ALA A 207 9.09 5.54 -16.01
C ALA A 207 7.77 4.97 -16.53
N TYR A 208 7.22 3.97 -15.82
CA TYR A 208 5.92 3.38 -16.13
C TYR A 208 4.78 4.38 -15.96
N LEU A 209 4.80 5.20 -14.90
CA LEU A 209 3.85 6.29 -14.71
C LEU A 209 3.83 7.23 -15.91
N VAL A 210 4.99 7.73 -16.35
CA VAL A 210 5.06 8.62 -17.52
C VAL A 210 4.62 7.91 -18.80
N MET A 211 4.93 6.62 -18.94
CA MET A 211 4.48 5.82 -20.07
C MET A 211 2.94 5.71 -20.12
N VAL A 212 2.28 5.53 -18.97
CA VAL A 212 0.80 5.54 -18.90
C VAL A 212 0.24 6.92 -19.25
N MET A 213 0.95 8.00 -18.92
CA MET A 213 0.47 9.35 -19.19
C MET A 213 0.51 9.78 -20.66
N GLY A 214 1.52 9.34 -21.42
CA GLY A 214 1.70 9.82 -22.80
C GLY A 214 2.56 8.91 -23.69
N GLY A 215 2.70 7.64 -23.31
CA GLY A 215 3.44 6.62 -24.03
C GLY A 215 4.95 6.85 -24.07
N PHE A 216 5.62 6.12 -24.96
CA PHE A 216 7.08 6.18 -25.13
C PHE A 216 7.59 7.57 -25.56
N ARG A 217 6.77 8.35 -26.27
CA ARG A 217 7.13 9.73 -26.67
C ARG A 217 7.23 10.65 -25.46
N ALA A 218 6.28 10.55 -24.53
CA ALA A 218 6.32 11.29 -23.28
C ALA A 218 7.54 10.89 -22.43
N LEU A 219 7.81 9.59 -22.32
CA LEU A 219 8.93 9.08 -21.53
C LEU A 219 10.28 9.58 -22.04
N LYS A 220 10.52 9.55 -23.37
CA LYS A 220 11.79 10.01 -23.96
C LYS A 220 12.20 11.43 -23.55
N GLY A 221 11.24 12.31 -23.32
CA GLY A 221 11.50 13.70 -22.92
C GLY A 221 11.89 13.87 -21.45
N VAL A 222 11.67 12.86 -20.59
CA VAL A 222 11.90 12.96 -19.14
C VAL A 222 12.61 11.75 -18.55
N ILE A 223 13.30 10.94 -19.38
CA ILE A 223 14.07 9.77 -18.92
C ILE A 223 15.02 10.12 -17.77
N PRO A 224 15.82 11.22 -17.80
CA PRO A 224 16.73 11.53 -16.72
C PRO A 224 16.00 11.77 -15.40
N ALA A 225 14.86 12.46 -15.43
CA ALA A 225 14.05 12.72 -14.25
C ALA A 225 13.40 11.44 -13.71
N ALA A 226 12.85 10.61 -14.59
CA ALA A 226 12.26 9.32 -14.18
C ALA A 226 13.31 8.38 -13.56
N ALA A 227 14.50 8.30 -14.16
CA ALA A 227 15.62 7.52 -13.63
C ALA A 227 16.09 8.07 -12.28
N LEU A 228 16.25 9.40 -12.16
CA LEU A 228 16.64 10.03 -10.90
C LEU A 228 15.65 9.76 -9.78
N CYS A 229 14.34 9.93 -10.04
CA CYS A 229 13.30 9.64 -9.05
C CYS A 229 13.33 8.17 -8.61
N GLY A 230 13.43 7.24 -9.57
CA GLY A 230 13.41 5.81 -9.29
C GLY A 230 14.64 5.35 -8.51
N VAL A 231 15.83 5.80 -8.92
CA VAL A 231 17.10 5.46 -8.27
C VAL A 231 17.21 6.11 -6.89
N ALA A 232 16.78 7.36 -6.73
CA ALA A 232 16.79 8.03 -5.43
C ALA A 232 15.93 7.28 -4.41
N PHE A 233 14.73 6.85 -4.80
CA PHE A 233 13.88 6.04 -3.92
C PHE A 233 14.46 4.64 -3.68
N ALA A 234 15.01 3.99 -4.70
CA ALA A 234 15.55 2.63 -4.58
C ALA A 234 16.86 2.56 -3.78
N GLY A 235 17.60 3.67 -3.68
CA GLY A 235 18.88 3.75 -2.98
C GLY A 235 18.79 4.12 -1.50
N THR A 236 17.60 4.46 -1.00
CA THR A 236 17.32 4.83 0.41
C THR A 236 16.56 3.73 1.11
#